data_AF-A0A7L3PLZ0-F1
#
_entry.id   AF-A0A7L3PLZ0-F1
#
_cell.length_a   1.000
_cell.length_b   1.000
_cell.length_c   1.000
_cell.angle_alpha   90.00
_cell.angle_beta   90.00
_cell.angle_gamma   90.00
#
_symmetry.space_group_name_H-M   'P 1'
#
loop_
_entity.id
_entity.type
_entity.pdbx_description
1 polymer ?
#
loop_
_entity_poly.entity_id
_entity_poly.type
_entity_poly.pdbx_seq_one_letter_code
_entity_poly.pdbx_strand_id
1 'polypeptide(L)' 'PPVFTKEIYKVRLMENLPEGSLAFQVKATDNDEGTNAEITYSFSDVADSARQLFSLDPRTG' A
#
# COMPACT_ATOMS: atom_id res chain seq x y z
N PRO A 1 4.97 5.96 -16.09
CA PRO A 1 4.44 6.42 -14.78
C PRO A 1 3.56 5.35 -14.11
N PRO A 2 3.59 5.24 -12.77
CA PRO A 2 2.97 4.14 -12.06
C PRO A 2 1.45 4.31 -11.99
N VAL A 3 0.72 3.23 -12.31
CA VAL A 3 -0.74 3.18 -12.29
C VAL A 3 -1.21 2.08 -11.36
N PHE A 4 -2.02 2.42 -10.35
CA PHE A 4 -2.63 1.43 -9.46
C PHE A 4 -3.62 0.54 -10.21
N THR A 5 -3.69 -0.74 -9.82
CA THR A 5 -4.63 -1.70 -10.42
C THR A 5 -6.10 -1.39 -10.12
N LYS A 6 -6.37 -0.64 -9.05
CA LYS A 6 -7.70 -0.14 -8.69
C LYS A 6 -7.60 1.31 -8.22
N GLU A 7 -8.63 2.07 -8.53
CA GLU A 7 -8.78 3.45 -8.04
C GLU A 7 -9.15 3.49 -6.55
N ILE A 8 -9.98 2.55 -6.09
CA ILE A 8 -10.41 2.46 -4.69
C ILE A 8 -10.23 1.03 -4.18
N TYR A 9 -9.48 0.90 -3.09
CA TYR A 9 -9.33 -0.34 -2.35
C TYR A 9 -10.25 -0.32 -1.12
N LYS A 10 -11.12 -1.33 -0.98
CA LYS A 10 -11.98 -1.53 0.20
C LYS A 10 -11.71 -2.92 0.76
N VAL A 11 -11.37 -2.98 2.03
CA VAL A 11 -10.99 -4.21 2.73
C VAL A 11 -11.77 -4.27 4.04
N ARG A 12 -12.10 -5.48 4.48
CA ARG A 12 -12.66 -5.75 5.81
C ARG A 12 -11.66 -6.58 6.58
N LEU A 13 -11.34 -6.15 7.79
CA LEU A 13 -10.39 -6.79 8.68
C LEU A 13 -11.14 -7.32 9.90
N MET A 14 -10.69 -8.44 10.46
CA MET A 14 -11.17 -8.93 11.74
C MET A 14 -10.56 -8.11 12.87
N GLU A 15 -11.34 -7.79 13.89
CA GLU A 15 -10.87 -6.99 15.04
C GLU A 15 -9.76 -7.67 15.85
N ASN A 16 -9.71 -9.00 15.80
CA ASN A 16 -8.75 -9.83 16.53
C ASN A 16 -7.53 -10.23 15.69
N LEU A 17 -7.27 -9.53 14.57
CA LEU A 17 -6.07 -9.75 13.77
C LEU A 17 -4.81 -9.44 14.62
N PRO A 18 -3.85 -10.36 14.70
CA PRO A 18 -2.59 -10.11 15.38
C PRO A 18 -1.80 -8.96 14.74
N GLU A 19 -1.03 -8.24 15.55
CA GLU A 19 -0.10 -7.23 15.05
C GLU A 19 0.91 -7.83 14.06
N GLY A 20 1.23 -7.09 13.00
CA GLY A 20 2.11 -7.54 11.92
C GLY A 20 1.43 -8.46 10.89
N SER A 21 0.14 -8.75 11.04
CA SER A 21 -0.62 -9.46 10.01
C SER A 21 -0.73 -8.62 8.73
N LEU A 22 -0.65 -9.27 7.57
CA LEU A 22 -0.91 -8.63 6.29
C LEU A 22 -2.39 -8.26 6.18
N ALA A 23 -2.71 -6.98 6.28
CA ALA A 23 -4.08 -6.48 6.11
C ALA A 23 -4.53 -6.57 4.65
N PHE A 24 -3.71 -6.02 3.75
CA PHE A 24 -3.96 -5.97 2.31
C PHE A 24 -2.67 -5.54 1.60
N GLN A 25 -2.56 -5.82 0.30
CA GLN A 25 -1.44 -5.38 -0.54
C GLN A 25 -1.96 -4.57 -1.72
N VAL A 26 -1.43 -3.35 -1.89
CA VAL A 26 -1.71 -2.55 -3.08
C VAL A 26 -0.77 -2.94 -4.22
N LYS A 27 -1.21 -2.76 -5.46
CA LYS A 27 -0.37 -3.00 -6.63
C LYS A 27 -0.51 -1.87 -7.62
N ALA A 28 0.63 -1.35 -8.06
CA ALA A 28 0.77 -0.47 -9.20
C ALA A 28 1.68 -1.10 -10.26
N THR A 29 1.49 -0.67 -11.51
CA THR A 29 2.29 -1.09 -12.67
C THR A 29 2.78 0.14 -13.40
N ASP A 30 4.06 0.17 -13.74
CA ASP A 30 4.66 1.14 -14.64
C ASP A 30 5.05 0.43 -15.94
N ASN A 31 4.86 1.09 -17.09
CA ASN A 31 5.23 0.57 -18.40
C ASN A 31 6.64 1.04 -18.85
N ASP A 32 7.30 1.84 -18.02
CA ASP A 32 8.67 2.27 -18.25
C ASP A 32 9.67 1.10 -18.01
N GLU A 33 10.91 1.22 -18.47
CA GLU A 33 11.95 0.17 -18.33
C GLU A 33 13.06 0.58 -17.35
N GLY A 34 13.71 -0.42 -16.73
CA GLY A 34 14.85 -0.22 -15.84
C GLY A 34 14.47 0.49 -14.54
N THR A 35 15.33 1.39 -14.06
CA THR A 35 15.10 2.16 -12.82
C THR A 35 13.88 3.07 -12.87
N ASN A 36 13.43 3.45 -14.07
CA ASN A 36 12.22 4.26 -14.23
C ASN A 36 10.94 3.46 -13.95
N ALA A 37 11.04 2.13 -13.90
CA ALA A 37 9.94 1.24 -13.53
C ALA A 37 9.88 0.93 -12.02
N GLU A 38 10.83 1.45 -11.22
CA GLU A 38 10.89 1.20 -9.79
C GLU A 38 9.79 2.00 -9.07
N ILE A 39 8.93 1.30 -8.34
CA ILE A 39 7.77 1.88 -7.66
C ILE A 39 8.04 1.91 -6.17
N THR A 40 7.83 3.08 -5.56
CA THR A 40 7.86 3.25 -4.10
C THR A 40 6.48 3.65 -3.59
N TYR A 41 5.95 2.90 -2.64
CA TYR A 41 4.64 3.16 -2.02
C TYR A 41 4.78 3.98 -0.74
N SER A 42 3.86 4.93 -0.53
CA SER A 42 3.76 5.71 0.70
C SER A 42 2.32 6.14 0.95
N PHE A 43 1.98 6.42 2.21
CA PHE A 43 0.69 7.00 2.55
C PHE A 43 0.70 8.51 2.30
N SER A 44 -0.23 9.00 1.49
CA SER A 44 -0.50 10.42 1.30
C SER A 44 -1.55 10.90 2.31
N ASP A 45 -1.20 11.90 3.13
CA ASP A 45 -2.12 12.61 4.04
C ASP A 45 -3.09 11.70 4.83
N VAL A 46 -2.51 10.94 5.77
CA VAL A 46 -3.25 10.04 6.66
C VAL A 46 -3.27 10.60 8.08
N ALA A 47 -4.38 10.38 8.79
CA ALA A 47 -4.50 10.73 10.20
C ALA A 47 -3.42 10.01 11.04
N ASP A 48 -2.95 10.66 12.10
CA ASP A 48 -1.90 10.09 12.96
C ASP A 48 -2.32 8.76 13.62
N SER A 49 -3.62 8.59 13.93
CA SER A 49 -4.15 7.33 14.42
C SER A 49 -4.00 6.19 13.40
N ALA A 50 -4.17 6.46 12.10
CA ALA A 50 -3.98 5.46 11.06
C ALA A 50 -2.50 5.07 10.92
N ARG A 51 -1.57 6.02 11.08
CA ARG A 51 -0.11 5.76 11.06
C ARG A 51 0.37 4.87 12.21
N GLN A 52 -0.35 4.85 13.32
CA GLN A 52 -0.05 3.98 14.46
C GLN A 52 -0.61 2.56 14.29
N LEU A 53 -1.65 2.39 13.47
CA LEU A 53 -2.35 1.12 13.29
C LEU A 53 -1.91 0.35 12.04
N PHE A 54 -1.51 1.06 10.99
CA PHE A 54 -1.14 0.45 9.71
C PHE A 54 0.27 0.86 9.30
N SER A 55 1.02 -0.14 8.84
CA SER A 55 2.30 0.05 8.14
C SER A 55 2.13 -0.29 6.66
N LEU A 56 3.00 0.29 5.83
CA LEU A 56 3.07 0.05 4.40
C LEU A 56 4.52 -0.25 4.04
N ASP A 57 4.76 -1.37 3.36
CA ASP A 57 6.09 -1.64 2.84
C ASP A 57 6.29 -0.84 1.54
N PRO A 58 7.33 0.00 1.47
CA PRO A 58 7.53 0.88 0.33
C PRO A 58 7.86 0.15 -0.98
N ARG A 59 8.27 -1.12 -0.94
CA ARG A 59 8.64 -1.92 -2.12
C ARG A 59 7.54 -2.89 -2.53
N THR A 60 6.76 -3.41 -1.57
CA THR A 60 5.72 -4.39 -1.87
C THR A 60 4.31 -3.83 -1.89
N GLY A 61 4.12 -2.60 -1.42
CA GLY A 61 2.77 -2.04 -1.18
C GLY A 61 2.08 -2.78 -0.03
#